data_AF-A0A8S0FF24-F1
#
_entry.id   AF-A0A8S0FF24-F1
#
_cell.length_a   1.000
_cell.length_b   1.000
_cell.length_c   1.000
_cell.angle_alpha   90.00
_cell.angle_beta   90.00
_cell.angle_gamma   90.00
#
_symmetry.space_group_name_H-M   'P 1'
#
loop_
_entity.id
_entity.type
_entity.pdbx_description
1 polymer ?
#
loop_
_entity_poly.entity_id
_entity_poly.type
_entity_poly.pdbx_seq_one_letter_code
_entity_poly.pdbx_strand_id
1 'polypeptide(L)'
;MDAGANRAITQFFFDVESYLRFRDRCVSAGIDVEIIPGILPVSNFKQAKKFADMTNVRIPAWMAQMFDGLDDDAETRKLVGANIAMDMVKILSREGVKDFHFYTLNRAEMSYAICHTLGVRPGL
;
A
#
# COMPACT_ATOMS: atom_id res chain seq x y z
N MET A 1 12.14 17.04 8.65
CA MET A 1 13.35 16.20 8.58
C MET A 1 14.49 16.82 9.39
N ASP A 2 14.55 18.14 9.45
CA ASP A 2 15.54 18.97 10.16
C ASP A 2 15.86 18.57 11.60
N ALA A 3 14.92 17.92 12.30
CA ALA A 3 15.13 17.38 13.64
C ALA A 3 15.98 16.08 13.68
N GLY A 4 16.44 15.56 12.54
CA GLY A 4 17.35 14.42 12.44
C GLY A 4 16.74 13.09 11.99
N ALA A 5 15.53 13.07 11.42
CA ALA A 5 14.92 11.85 10.90
C ALA A 5 15.58 11.40 9.59
N ASN A 6 15.94 10.11 9.48
CA ASN A 6 16.69 9.58 8.33
C ASN A 6 15.82 9.14 7.14
N ARG A 7 14.53 8.87 7.36
CA ARG A 7 13.58 8.38 6.35
C ARG A 7 12.14 8.64 6.79
N ALA A 8 11.22 8.67 5.84
CA ALA A 8 9.78 8.68 6.10
C ALA A 8 9.15 7.35 5.69
N ILE A 9 8.12 6.93 6.42
CA ILE A 9 7.18 5.90 5.99
C ILE A 9 5.82 6.59 5.88
N THR A 10 5.16 6.49 4.73
CA THR A 10 3.84 7.10 4.55
C THR A 10 2.77 6.30 5.29
N GLN A 11 1.65 6.94 5.59
CA GLN A 11 0.39 6.22 5.79
C GLN A 11 0.06 5.37 4.54
N PHE A 12 -0.78 4.34 4.69
CA PHE A 12 -1.32 3.62 3.54
C PHE A 12 -2.16 4.53 2.63
N PHE A 13 -2.23 4.14 1.37
CA PHE A 13 -3.05 4.79 0.35
C PHE A 13 -3.60 3.72 -0.58
N PHE A 14 -4.65 4.06 -1.33
CA PHE A 14 -5.22 3.19 -2.38
C PHE A 14 -5.19 3.85 -3.77
N ASP A 15 -4.59 5.04 -3.85
CA ASP A 15 -4.40 5.82 -5.06
C ASP A 15 -2.92 6.15 -5.21
N VAL A 16 -2.27 5.54 -6.20
CA VAL A 16 -0.82 5.68 -6.44
C VAL A 16 -0.46 7.12 -6.81
N GLU A 17 -1.33 7.83 -7.52
CA GLU A 17 -1.13 9.24 -7.91
C GLU A 17 -1.04 10.16 -6.68
N SER A 18 -1.69 9.80 -5.59
CA SER A 18 -1.59 10.54 -4.33
C SER A 18 -0.20 10.41 -3.71
N TYR A 19 0.42 9.22 -3.77
CA TYR A 19 1.80 9.03 -3.33
C TYR A 19 2.80 9.74 -4.25
N LEU A 20 2.66 9.61 -5.56
CA LEU A 20 3.61 10.21 -6.52
C LEU A 20 3.62 11.74 -6.41
N ARG A 21 2.44 12.38 -6.39
CA ARG A 21 2.35 13.83 -6.18
C ARG A 21 2.87 14.27 -4.82
N PHE A 22 2.68 13.45 -3.78
CA PHE A 22 3.24 13.74 -2.46
C PHE A 22 4.77 13.69 -2.48
N ARG A 23 5.37 12.66 -3.10
CA ARG A 23 6.82 12.53 -3.30
C ARG A 23 7.38 13.77 -4.02
N ASP A 24 6.76 14.18 -5.11
CA ASP A 24 7.24 15.33 -5.91
C ASP A 24 7.13 16.66 -5.13
N ARG A 25 6.08 16.81 -4.31
CA ARG A 25 5.93 17.97 -3.41
C ARG A 25 6.98 17.97 -2.30
N CYS A 26 7.36 16.82 -1.76
CA CYS A 26 8.43 16.72 -0.77
C CYS A 26 9.77 17.16 -1.38
N VAL A 27 10.10 16.70 -2.58
CA VAL A 27 11.30 17.15 -3.31
C VAL A 27 11.27 18.66 -3.53
N SER A 28 10.13 19.20 -3.97
CA SER A 28 9.94 20.65 -4.17
C SER A 28 10.09 21.47 -2.88
N ALA A 29 9.88 20.85 -1.72
CA ALA A 29 10.04 21.46 -0.40
C ALA A 29 11.45 21.24 0.20
N GLY A 30 12.40 20.68 -0.55
CA GLY A 30 13.76 20.40 -0.09
C GLY A 30 13.88 19.16 0.82
N ILE A 31 12.87 18.28 0.82
CA ILE A 31 12.90 17.00 1.53
C ILE A 31 13.40 15.93 0.55
N ASP A 32 14.69 15.61 0.63
CA ASP A 32 15.38 14.67 -0.27
C ASP A 32 15.57 13.26 0.33
N VAL A 33 15.20 13.08 1.60
CA VAL A 33 15.26 11.75 2.23
C VAL A 33 14.26 10.80 1.61
N GLU A 34 14.55 9.50 1.71
CA GLU A 34 13.69 8.46 1.17
C GLU A 34 12.30 8.44 1.84
N ILE A 35 11.26 8.38 1.01
CA ILE A 35 9.85 8.31 1.41
C ILE A 35 9.30 6.94 1.02
N ILE A 36 9.29 6.03 1.99
CA ILE A 36 8.87 4.63 1.80
C ILE A 36 7.33 4.56 1.80
N PRO A 37 6.69 4.05 0.74
CA PRO A 37 5.24 3.87 0.72
C PRO A 37 4.78 2.80 1.71
N GLY A 38 3.79 3.14 2.52
CA GLY A 38 3.02 2.20 3.32
C GLY A 38 1.97 1.48 2.46
N ILE A 39 2.00 0.15 2.42
CA ILE A 39 1.09 -0.69 1.64
C ILE A 39 0.23 -1.51 2.61
N LEU A 40 -1.09 -1.42 2.46
CA LEU A 40 -2.06 -2.20 3.23
C LEU A 40 -2.77 -3.22 2.31
N PRO A 41 -2.39 -4.51 2.34
CA PRO A 41 -3.12 -5.56 1.64
C PRO A 41 -4.49 -5.81 2.29
N VAL A 42 -5.58 -5.60 1.56
CA VAL A 42 -6.95 -5.63 2.11
C VAL A 42 -7.58 -7.02 1.99
N SER A 43 -7.73 -7.73 3.11
CA SER A 43 -8.54 -8.98 3.17
C SER A 43 -9.92 -8.79 3.79
N ASN A 44 -10.12 -7.69 4.53
CA ASN A 44 -11.39 -7.29 5.13
C ASN A 44 -11.69 -5.84 4.75
N PHE A 45 -12.57 -5.65 3.77
CA PHE A 45 -12.90 -4.34 3.24
C PHE A 45 -13.59 -3.44 4.28
N LYS A 46 -14.48 -4.00 5.11
CA LYS A 46 -15.15 -3.25 6.20
C LYS A 46 -14.13 -2.70 7.20
N GLN A 47 -13.11 -3.48 7.56
CA GLN A 47 -12.03 -3.02 8.43
C GLN A 47 -11.16 -1.95 7.76
N ALA A 48 -10.78 -2.16 6.49
CA ALA A 48 -10.01 -1.18 5.72
C ALA A 48 -10.76 0.16 5.59
N LYS A 49 -12.08 0.14 5.38
CA LYS A 49 -12.92 1.34 5.37
C LYS A 49 -12.88 2.09 6.70
N LYS A 50 -13.00 1.39 7.83
CA LYS A 50 -12.85 2.02 9.15
C LYS A 50 -11.49 2.68 9.33
N PHE A 51 -10.41 2.01 8.93
CA PHE A 51 -9.07 2.60 9.01
C PHE A 51 -8.94 3.83 8.10
N ALA A 52 -9.48 3.77 6.89
CA ALA A 52 -9.46 4.86 5.94
C ALA A 52 -10.20 6.10 6.49
N ASP A 53 -11.39 5.91 7.05
CA ASP A 53 -12.18 6.97 7.69
C ASP A 53 -11.43 7.62 8.86
N MET A 54 -10.74 6.83 9.69
CA MET A 54 -9.95 7.31 10.83
C MET A 54 -8.67 8.05 10.43
N THR A 55 -8.14 7.77 9.24
CA THR A 55 -6.83 8.29 8.77
C THR A 55 -6.96 9.29 7.64
N ASN A 56 -8.19 9.65 7.26
CA ASN A 56 -8.49 10.53 6.13
C ASN A 56 -7.91 10.00 4.79
N VAL A 57 -7.86 8.68 4.63
CA VAL A 57 -7.44 8.04 3.38
C VAL A 57 -8.67 7.83 2.51
N ARG A 58 -8.59 8.22 1.24
CA ARG A 58 -9.66 8.00 0.27
C ARG A 58 -9.59 6.58 -0.29
N ILE A 59 -10.70 5.86 -0.23
CA ILE A 59 -10.90 4.61 -1.00
C ILE A 59 -11.49 4.97 -2.37
N PRO A 60 -10.84 4.64 -3.49
CA PRO A 60 -11.39 4.83 -4.82
C PRO A 60 -12.71 4.07 -5.01
N ALA A 61 -13.66 4.66 -5.75
CA ALA A 61 -14.97 4.04 -5.98
C ALA A 61 -14.86 2.68 -6.69
N TRP A 62 -13.95 2.54 -7.65
CA TRP A 62 -13.68 1.28 -8.33
C TRP A 62 -13.21 0.20 -7.35
N MET A 63 -12.42 0.56 -6.33
CA MET A 63 -11.95 -0.39 -5.33
C MET A 63 -13.11 -0.84 -4.46
N ALA A 64 -14.00 0.06 -4.05
CA ALA A 64 -15.19 -0.32 -3.30
C ALA A 64 -16.10 -1.28 -4.09
N GLN A 65 -16.26 -1.04 -5.40
CA GLN A 65 -17.02 -1.91 -6.30
C GLN A 65 -16.40 -3.32 -6.42
N MET A 66 -15.07 -3.43 -6.43
CA MET A 66 -14.38 -4.73 -6.48
C MET A 66 -14.63 -5.60 -5.24
N PHE A 67 -15.02 -5.01 -4.10
CA PHE A 67 -15.36 -5.73 -2.87
C PHE A 67 -16.88 -5.86 -2.64
N ASP A 68 -17.71 -5.27 -3.48
CA ASP A 68 -19.16 -5.29 -3.32
C ASP A 68 -19.69 -6.72 -3.48
N GLY A 69 -20.62 -7.11 -2.60
CA GLY A 69 -21.17 -8.47 -2.55
C GLY A 69 -20.23 -9.56 -2.01
N LEU A 70 -18.97 -9.25 -1.70
CA LEU A 70 -18.01 -10.24 -1.21
C LEU A 70 -18.01 -10.39 0.32
N ASP A 71 -19.04 -9.94 1.03
CA ASP A 71 -19.08 -9.87 2.50
C ASP A 71 -18.97 -11.23 3.22
N ASP A 72 -19.41 -12.30 2.58
CA ASP A 72 -19.33 -13.67 3.10
C ASP A 72 -18.35 -14.56 2.32
N ASP A 73 -17.64 -14.00 1.33
CA ASP A 73 -16.67 -14.72 0.49
C ASP A 73 -15.22 -14.30 0.82
N ALA A 74 -14.68 -14.90 1.88
CA ALA A 74 -13.35 -14.54 2.39
C ALA A 74 -12.22 -14.85 1.39
N GLU A 75 -12.33 -15.93 0.63
CA GLU A 75 -11.29 -16.35 -0.32
C GLU A 75 -11.23 -15.38 -1.50
N THR A 76 -12.39 -15.04 -2.09
CA THR A 76 -12.43 -14.08 -3.20
C THR A 76 -11.96 -12.70 -2.75
N ARG A 77 -12.36 -12.22 -1.56
CA ARG A 77 -11.85 -10.94 -1.02
C ARG A 77 -10.33 -10.91 -0.92
N LYS A 78 -9.73 -12.00 -0.46
CA LYS A 78 -8.27 -12.10 -0.31
C LYS A 78 -7.57 -12.06 -1.66
N LEU A 79 -8.11 -12.76 -2.67
CA LEU A 79 -7.58 -12.70 -4.04
C LEU A 79 -7.69 -11.30 -4.65
N VAL A 80 -8.85 -10.65 -4.52
CA VAL A 80 -9.06 -9.27 -4.99
C VAL A 80 -8.10 -8.31 -4.31
N GLY A 81 -7.99 -8.36 -2.98
CA GLY A 81 -7.08 -7.49 -2.23
C GLY A 81 -5.61 -7.71 -2.56
N ALA A 82 -5.19 -8.97 -2.74
CA ALA A 82 -3.84 -9.30 -3.15
C ALA A 82 -3.55 -8.76 -4.56
N ASN A 83 -4.46 -8.94 -5.51
CA ASN A 83 -4.32 -8.44 -6.88
C ASN A 83 -4.16 -6.90 -6.91
N ILE A 84 -5.01 -6.16 -6.19
CA ILE A 84 -4.93 -4.70 -6.08
C ILE A 84 -3.57 -4.27 -5.52
N ALA A 85 -3.13 -4.88 -4.40
CA ALA A 85 -1.87 -4.53 -3.78
C ALA A 85 -0.65 -4.85 -4.67
N MET A 86 -0.68 -5.98 -5.39
CA MET A 86 0.36 -6.35 -6.36
C MET A 86 0.46 -5.32 -7.49
N ASP A 87 -0.67 -4.89 -8.05
CA ASP A 87 -0.66 -3.93 -9.15
C ASP A 87 -0.18 -2.54 -8.71
N MET A 88 -0.59 -2.07 -7.53
CA MET A 88 -0.05 -0.85 -6.94
C MET A 88 1.46 -0.93 -6.76
N VAL A 89 1.96 -2.03 -6.20
CA VAL A 89 3.39 -2.24 -5.94
C VAL A 89 4.19 -2.31 -7.25
N LYS A 90 3.67 -2.94 -8.30
CA LYS A 90 4.29 -2.94 -9.64
C LYS A 90 4.39 -1.54 -10.23
N ILE A 91 3.33 -0.73 -10.11
CA ILE A 91 3.34 0.65 -10.60
C ILE A 91 4.40 1.45 -9.84
N LEU A 92 4.38 1.41 -8.51
CA LEU A 92 5.37 2.10 -7.67
C LEU A 92 6.81 1.68 -8.00
N SER A 93 7.04 0.38 -8.24
CA SER A 93 8.35 -0.12 -8.63
C SER A 93 8.82 0.41 -9.99
N ARG A 94 7.91 0.51 -10.98
CA ARG A 94 8.20 1.14 -12.28
C ARG A 94 8.50 2.64 -12.16
N GLU A 95 7.86 3.30 -11.21
CA GLU A 95 8.10 4.71 -10.85
C GLU A 95 9.35 4.93 -9.98
N GLY A 96 10.18 3.89 -9.80
CA GLY A 96 11.48 3.97 -9.16
C GLY A 96 11.51 3.69 -7.65
N VAL A 97 10.37 3.31 -7.04
CA VAL A 97 10.34 2.90 -5.63
C VAL A 97 11.04 1.55 -5.46
N LYS A 98 11.98 1.47 -4.51
CA LYS A 98 12.75 0.25 -4.19
C LYS A 98 12.42 -0.32 -2.80
N ASP A 99 11.94 0.54 -1.91
CA ASP A 99 11.63 0.19 -0.52
C ASP A 99 10.12 0.21 -0.30
N PHE A 100 9.60 -0.77 0.44
CA PHE A 100 8.17 -0.90 0.73
C PHE A 100 7.94 -1.24 2.20
N HIS A 101 6.94 -0.62 2.82
CA HIS A 101 6.51 -0.96 4.18
C HIS A 101 5.13 -1.62 4.16
N PHE A 102 5.03 -2.87 4.61
CA PHE A 102 3.76 -3.61 4.61
C PHE A 102 3.06 -3.57 5.97
N TYR A 103 1.82 -3.08 5.99
CA TYR A 103 0.92 -3.25 7.13
C TYR A 103 0.33 -4.65 7.11
N THR A 104 0.98 -5.59 7.80
CA THR A 104 0.62 -7.02 7.75
C THR A 104 -0.63 -7.37 8.56
N LEU A 105 -0.99 -6.56 9.55
CA LEU A 105 -2.05 -6.86 10.52
C LEU A 105 -1.90 -8.27 11.14
N ASN A 106 -0.65 -8.66 11.46
CA ASN A 106 -0.29 -9.97 11.97
C ASN A 106 -0.65 -11.16 11.04
N ARG A 107 -0.78 -10.92 9.73
CA ARG A 107 -1.02 -11.93 8.70
C ARG A 107 0.08 -11.88 7.64
N ALA A 108 0.78 -12.98 7.44
CA ALA A 108 1.95 -13.02 6.56
C ALA A 108 1.60 -13.23 5.07
N GLU A 109 0.52 -13.95 4.77
CA GLU A 109 0.32 -14.57 3.46
C GLU A 109 0.27 -13.58 2.28
N MET A 110 -0.52 -12.52 2.38
CA MET A 110 -0.62 -11.52 1.30
C MET A 110 0.70 -10.76 1.11
N SER A 111 1.30 -10.29 2.19
CA SER A 111 2.59 -9.58 2.14
C SER A 111 3.69 -10.48 1.57
N TYR A 112 3.72 -11.76 1.97
CA TYR A 112 4.65 -12.74 1.44
C TYR A 112 4.47 -12.94 -0.07
N ALA A 113 3.23 -13.12 -0.54
CA ALA A 113 2.94 -13.25 -1.97
C ALA A 113 3.39 -12.01 -2.75
N ILE A 114 3.10 -10.80 -2.24
CA ILE A 114 3.52 -9.54 -2.88
C ILE A 114 5.05 -9.43 -2.93
N CYS A 115 5.76 -9.72 -1.84
CA CYS A 115 7.23 -9.77 -1.83
C CYS A 115 7.77 -10.73 -2.90
N HIS A 116 7.16 -11.91 -3.05
CA HIS A 116 7.56 -12.88 -4.05
C HIS A 116 7.39 -12.36 -5.49
N THR A 117 6.33 -11.58 -5.76
CA THR A 117 6.13 -10.92 -7.06
C THR A 117 7.11 -9.79 -7.32
N LEU A 118 7.62 -9.15 -6.27
CA LEU A 118 8.72 -8.18 -6.34
C LEU A 118 10.10 -8.83 -6.52
N GLY A 119 10.19 -10.16 -6.52
CA GLY A 119 11.46 -10.88 -6.57
C GLY A 119 12.19 -10.98 -5.22
N VAL A 120 11.58 -10.48 -4.14
CA VAL A 120 12.11 -10.62 -2.77
C VAL A 120 11.67 -11.98 -2.23
N ARG A 121 12.60 -12.94 -2.24
CA ARG A 121 12.35 -14.35 -1.89
C ARG A 121 13.31 -14.77 -0.78
N PRO A 122 12.97 -15.80 0.01
CA PRO A 122 13.93 -16.39 0.94
C PRO A 122 15.21 -16.77 0.19
N GLY A 123 16.35 -16.25 0.65
CA GLY A 123 17.67 -16.75 0.23
C GLY A 123 17.88 -18.15 0.79
N LEU A 124 18.61 -18.99 0.05
CA LEU A 124 19.12 -20.26 0.56
C LEU A 124 20.25 -20.03 1.56
#